data_AF-A0A497MDN3-F1
#
_entry.id   AF-A0A497MDN3-F1
#
_cell.length_a   1.000
_cell.length_b   1.000
_cell.length_c   1.000
_cell.angle_alpha   90.00
_cell.angle_beta   90.00
_cell.angle_gamma   90.00
#
_symmetry.space_group_name_H-M   'P 1'
#
loop_
_entity.id
_entity.type
_entity.pdbx_description
1 polymer ?
#
loop_
_entity_poly.entity_id
_entity_poly.type
_entity_poly.pdbx_seq_one_letter_code
_entity_poly.pdbx_strand_id
1 'polypeptide(L)'
;MLNEYGFVAAPVLLWAISDEISPGYRLSDEDALLLARYLVARYGAYVVVWILAGDGDYRGEKAERWRRIGRALFQGKRRQPVTMHPAGRHWVLQEFIGEEWFDIVGYQSGHGVDEEDLRWLCFGPPSRDWMLKPPRPFINLEPNYEMHLAYRILKPITPHMVRRAAYWSLLIAPTAGVSYGTNGVWYWAEKPETPFAHPNAGVARPWWEAMWLPGAEDMGRLKQIFTELPWWLLRPDPGLLTEQPGLENVERFIAASRSLDGELAVIYTPVRQELRLNLAGLKRPVRAVWVNPRTGEKSKEKKISETCTTVKPPGEGDWILILRHTSSS
;
A
#
# COMPACT_ATOMS: atom_id res chain seq x y z
N MET A 1 15.93 -6.01 -20.25
CA MET A 1 14.82 -6.61 -19.46
C MET A 1 14.61 -5.81 -18.17
N LEU A 2 13.42 -5.79 -17.56
CA LEU A 2 13.12 -4.95 -16.36
C LEU A 2 14.12 -5.13 -15.21
N ASN A 3 14.59 -6.36 -14.96
CA ASN A 3 15.56 -6.65 -13.90
C ASN A 3 16.91 -5.95 -14.08
N GLU A 4 17.34 -5.66 -15.31
CA GLU A 4 18.61 -4.95 -15.60
C GLU A 4 18.56 -3.48 -15.15
N TYR A 5 17.36 -2.94 -14.99
CA TYR A 5 17.12 -1.57 -14.50
C TYR A 5 16.78 -1.57 -12.99
N GLY A 6 16.96 -2.70 -12.30
CA GLY A 6 16.66 -2.82 -10.87
C GLY A 6 15.16 -2.91 -10.53
N PHE A 7 14.29 -3.17 -11.52
CA PHE A 7 12.87 -3.41 -11.30
C PHE A 7 12.56 -4.90 -11.13
N VAL A 8 11.61 -5.21 -10.26
CA VAL A 8 11.03 -6.55 -10.10
C VAL A 8 9.68 -6.55 -10.82
N ALA A 9 9.46 -7.52 -11.72
CA ALA A 9 8.19 -7.66 -12.38
C ALA A 9 7.20 -8.40 -11.47
N ALA A 10 5.95 -7.94 -11.44
CA ALA A 10 4.87 -8.56 -10.68
C ALA A 10 3.69 -9.00 -11.58
N PRO A 11 3.87 -10.01 -12.44
CA PRO A 11 2.82 -10.44 -13.36
C PRO A 11 1.62 -11.02 -12.62
N VAL A 12 0.43 -10.56 -13.00
CA VAL A 12 -0.84 -11.21 -12.65
C VAL A 12 -1.07 -12.37 -13.60
N LEU A 13 -1.06 -13.58 -13.07
CA LEU A 13 -1.15 -14.80 -13.88
C LEU A 13 -2.56 -14.98 -14.46
N LEU A 14 -3.58 -14.74 -13.66
CA LEU A 14 -4.98 -14.97 -14.01
C LEU A 14 -5.83 -13.78 -13.55
N TRP A 15 -6.05 -12.81 -14.43
CA TRP A 15 -7.04 -11.75 -14.17
C TRP A 15 -8.43 -12.39 -14.02
N ALA A 16 -9.15 -12.03 -12.95
CA ALA A 16 -10.28 -12.81 -12.44
C ALA A 16 -11.48 -11.95 -12.03
N ILE A 17 -11.58 -10.73 -12.57
CA ILE A 17 -12.83 -9.97 -12.55
C ILE A 17 -13.92 -10.79 -13.27
N SER A 18 -15.17 -10.62 -12.85
CA SER A 18 -16.31 -11.43 -13.29
C SER A 18 -16.81 -11.03 -14.69
N ASP A 19 -15.98 -11.21 -15.71
CA ASP A 19 -16.31 -10.94 -17.12
C ASP A 19 -15.88 -12.08 -18.07
N GLU A 20 -16.38 -12.05 -19.31
CA GLU A 20 -16.16 -13.10 -20.31
C GLU A 20 -14.74 -13.13 -20.90
N ILE A 21 -13.93 -12.09 -20.66
CA ILE A 21 -12.56 -11.98 -21.23
C ILE A 21 -11.48 -12.40 -20.24
N SER A 22 -11.81 -12.43 -18.95
CA SER A 22 -10.86 -12.67 -17.86
C SER A 22 -10.53 -14.16 -17.71
N PRO A 23 -9.26 -14.56 -17.88
CA PRO A 23 -8.88 -15.98 -17.88
C PRO A 23 -9.15 -16.67 -16.53
N GLY A 24 -8.99 -15.94 -15.42
CA GLY A 24 -9.25 -16.45 -14.07
C GLY A 24 -10.74 -16.70 -13.78
N TYR A 25 -11.65 -16.02 -14.50
CA TYR A 25 -13.09 -16.23 -14.41
C TYR A 25 -13.57 -17.26 -15.44
N ARG A 26 -13.14 -17.12 -16.70
CA ARG A 26 -13.71 -17.83 -17.84
C ARG A 26 -13.15 -19.24 -18.08
N LEU A 27 -11.86 -19.46 -17.81
CA LEU A 27 -11.22 -20.74 -18.09
C LEU A 27 -11.66 -21.81 -17.09
N SER A 28 -11.64 -23.07 -17.54
CA SER A 28 -11.74 -24.23 -16.65
C SER A 28 -10.56 -24.26 -15.66
N ASP A 29 -10.68 -24.99 -14.56
CA ASP A 29 -9.56 -25.16 -13.60
C ASP A 29 -8.32 -25.78 -14.30
N GLU A 30 -8.52 -26.69 -15.25
CA GLU A 30 -7.45 -27.34 -16.01
C GLU A 30 -6.74 -26.36 -16.95
N ASP A 31 -7.50 -25.58 -17.72
CA ASP A 31 -6.94 -24.61 -18.67
C ASP A 31 -6.25 -23.45 -17.95
N ALA A 32 -6.84 -22.96 -16.86
CA ALA A 32 -6.25 -21.91 -16.03
C ALA A 32 -4.92 -22.36 -15.42
N LEU A 33 -4.87 -23.61 -14.92
CA LEU A 33 -3.65 -24.20 -14.39
C LEU A 33 -2.60 -24.42 -15.49
N LEU A 34 -2.99 -24.87 -16.69
CA LEU A 34 -2.08 -25.04 -17.82
C LEU A 34 -1.46 -23.71 -18.25
N LEU A 35 -2.27 -22.66 -18.40
CA LEU A 35 -1.79 -21.31 -18.72
C LEU A 35 -0.82 -20.80 -17.65
N ALA A 36 -1.18 -20.91 -16.37
CA ALA A 36 -0.33 -20.45 -15.29
C ALA A 36 0.99 -21.25 -15.20
N ARG A 37 0.97 -22.56 -15.41
CA ARG A 37 2.18 -23.40 -15.49
C ARG A 37 3.11 -22.94 -16.61
N TYR A 38 2.55 -22.63 -17.78
CA TYR A 38 3.32 -22.13 -18.90
C TYR A 38 3.99 -20.79 -18.57
N LEU A 39 3.26 -19.84 -17.98
CA LEU A 39 3.80 -18.53 -17.58
C LEU A 39 4.91 -18.67 -16.52
N VAL A 40 4.71 -19.50 -15.50
CA VAL A 40 5.71 -19.77 -14.47
C VAL A 40 6.94 -20.46 -15.05
N ALA A 41 6.78 -21.46 -15.93
CA ALA A 41 7.91 -22.11 -16.59
C ALA A 41 8.69 -21.16 -17.50
N ARG A 42 7.99 -20.26 -18.21
CA ARG A 42 8.59 -19.32 -19.16
C ARG A 42 9.35 -18.18 -18.48
N TYR A 43 8.82 -17.64 -17.39
CA TYR A 43 9.40 -16.44 -16.74
C TYR A 43 9.98 -16.70 -15.34
N GLY A 44 9.87 -17.92 -14.81
CA GLY A 44 10.35 -18.29 -13.48
C GLY A 44 11.88 -18.34 -13.33
N ALA A 45 12.65 -18.07 -14.38
CA ALA A 45 14.09 -17.86 -14.27
C ALA A 45 14.45 -16.40 -13.89
N TYR A 46 13.49 -15.46 -13.98
CA TYR A 46 13.70 -14.04 -13.70
C TYR A 46 13.39 -13.68 -12.25
N VAL A 47 13.79 -12.47 -11.83
CA VAL A 47 13.42 -11.90 -10.53
C VAL A 47 12.01 -11.34 -10.64
N VAL A 48 11.05 -12.09 -10.10
CA VAL A 48 9.62 -11.80 -10.15
C VAL A 48 8.95 -11.99 -8.80
N VAL A 49 7.78 -11.38 -8.63
CA VAL A 49 6.79 -11.71 -7.60
C VAL A 49 5.52 -12.12 -8.32
N TRP A 50 4.95 -13.27 -8.01
CA TRP A 50 3.75 -13.73 -8.70
C TRP A 50 2.50 -13.18 -8.03
N ILE A 51 1.57 -12.64 -8.81
CA ILE A 51 0.20 -12.40 -8.37
C ILE A 51 -0.65 -13.50 -9.00
N LEU A 52 -1.15 -14.44 -8.18
CA LEU A 52 -1.86 -15.61 -8.73
C LEU A 52 -3.14 -15.19 -9.45
N ALA A 53 -3.97 -14.39 -8.79
CA ALA A 53 -5.21 -13.88 -9.38
C ALA A 53 -5.39 -12.39 -9.09
N GLY A 54 -6.04 -11.68 -10.03
CA GLY A 54 -6.29 -10.25 -9.93
C GLY A 54 -7.77 -9.85 -10.00
N ASP A 55 -8.15 -8.95 -9.11
CA ASP A 55 -9.40 -8.18 -9.07
C ASP A 55 -10.69 -9.02 -9.01
N GLY A 56 -10.58 -10.23 -8.45
CA GLY A 56 -11.70 -11.14 -8.25
C GLY A 56 -12.21 -11.18 -6.80
N ASP A 57 -13.37 -11.82 -6.62
CA ASP A 57 -13.87 -12.20 -5.30
C ASP A 57 -13.43 -13.62 -4.94
N TYR A 58 -12.55 -13.73 -3.94
CA TYR A 58 -11.96 -15.01 -3.52
C TYR A 58 -12.44 -15.46 -2.14
N ARG A 59 -13.48 -14.84 -1.58
CA ARG A 59 -13.97 -15.14 -0.24
C ARG A 59 -14.84 -16.40 -0.21
N GLY A 60 -14.88 -17.06 0.95
CA GLY A 60 -15.74 -18.23 1.18
C GLY A 60 -15.42 -19.39 0.23
N GLU A 61 -16.46 -20.02 -0.33
CA GLU A 61 -16.31 -21.19 -1.21
C GLU A 61 -15.48 -20.89 -2.47
N LYS A 62 -15.46 -19.62 -2.93
CA LYS A 62 -14.66 -19.19 -4.09
C LYS A 62 -13.16 -19.36 -3.86
N ALA A 63 -12.70 -19.37 -2.60
CA ALA A 63 -11.29 -19.57 -2.25
C ALA A 63 -10.75 -20.96 -2.66
N GLU A 64 -11.61 -21.99 -2.68
CA GLU A 64 -11.17 -23.38 -2.87
C GLU A 64 -10.49 -23.59 -4.24
N ARG A 65 -11.01 -22.94 -5.29
CA ARG A 65 -10.39 -22.96 -6.62
C ARG A 65 -8.95 -22.45 -6.56
N TRP A 66 -8.74 -21.29 -5.93
CA TRP A 66 -7.44 -20.64 -5.85
C TRP A 66 -6.47 -21.39 -4.94
N ARG A 67 -6.96 -22.00 -3.85
CA ARG A 67 -6.15 -22.92 -3.03
C ARG A 67 -5.64 -24.11 -3.83
N ARG A 68 -6.50 -24.75 -4.64
CA ARG A 68 -6.08 -25.86 -5.51
C ARG A 68 -5.04 -25.43 -6.53
N ILE A 69 -5.29 -24.32 -7.25
CA ILE A 69 -4.37 -23.81 -8.27
C ILE A 69 -3.03 -23.39 -7.64
N GLY A 70 -3.05 -22.64 -6.54
CA GLY A 70 -1.84 -22.19 -5.84
C GLY A 70 -0.97 -23.35 -5.35
N ARG A 71 -1.56 -24.37 -4.72
CA ARG A 71 -0.85 -25.59 -4.29
C ARG A 71 -0.29 -26.39 -5.46
N ALA A 72 -0.97 -26.39 -6.61
CA ALA A 72 -0.51 -27.09 -7.80
C ALA A 72 0.61 -26.36 -8.55
N LEU A 73 0.68 -25.02 -8.48
CA LEU A 73 1.68 -24.19 -9.14
C LEU A 73 2.93 -23.98 -8.31
N PHE A 74 2.76 -23.68 -7.02
CA PHE A 74 3.81 -23.11 -6.18
C PHE A 74 4.25 -24.11 -5.11
N GLN A 75 4.82 -25.22 -5.58
CA GLN A 75 5.29 -26.30 -4.71
C GLN A 75 6.70 -26.02 -4.17
N GLY A 76 6.93 -26.42 -2.91
CA GLY A 76 8.23 -26.32 -2.26
C GLY A 76 8.62 -24.90 -1.82
N LYS A 77 9.70 -24.83 -1.04
CA LYS A 77 10.17 -23.58 -0.41
C LYS A 77 11.12 -22.75 -1.27
N ARG A 78 11.67 -23.31 -2.34
CA ARG A 78 12.59 -22.62 -3.27
C ARG A 78 11.82 -22.15 -4.49
N ARG A 79 11.06 -21.06 -4.33
CA ARG A 79 10.26 -20.41 -5.37
C ARG A 79 10.22 -18.90 -5.13
N GLN A 80 9.81 -18.13 -6.14
CA GLN A 80 9.55 -16.70 -5.97
C GLN A 80 8.36 -16.43 -5.04
N PRO A 81 8.33 -15.26 -4.37
CA PRO A 81 7.19 -14.85 -3.56
C PRO A 81 5.89 -14.80 -4.38
N VAL A 82 4.77 -15.15 -3.74
CA VAL A 82 3.44 -15.12 -4.36
C VAL A 82 2.45 -14.35 -3.48
N THR A 83 1.52 -13.66 -4.12
CA THR A 83 0.40 -12.95 -3.51
C THR A 83 -0.90 -13.17 -4.28
N MET A 84 -1.99 -12.63 -3.75
CA MET A 84 -3.31 -12.52 -4.36
C MET A 84 -3.67 -11.04 -4.45
N HIS A 85 -4.31 -10.62 -5.54
CA HIS A 85 -4.85 -9.28 -5.71
C HIS A 85 -6.38 -9.34 -5.69
N PRO A 86 -7.04 -9.17 -4.53
CA PRO A 86 -8.50 -9.23 -4.43
C PRO A 86 -9.17 -7.96 -4.97
N ALA A 87 -10.45 -8.07 -5.32
CA ALA A 87 -11.27 -6.92 -5.69
C ALA A 87 -11.34 -5.85 -4.57
N GLY A 88 -11.72 -4.63 -4.93
CA GLY A 88 -11.75 -3.47 -4.04
C GLY A 88 -12.41 -3.75 -2.67
N ARG A 89 -11.66 -3.48 -1.60
CA ARG A 89 -12.04 -3.68 -0.18
C ARG A 89 -12.41 -5.12 0.20
N HIS A 90 -12.20 -6.11 -0.66
CA HIS A 90 -12.27 -7.51 -0.26
C HIS A 90 -11.03 -7.88 0.56
N TRP A 91 -11.27 -8.58 1.67
CA TRP A 91 -10.22 -9.08 2.54
C TRP A 91 -10.18 -10.60 2.45
N VAL A 92 -9.03 -11.16 2.09
CA VAL A 92 -8.88 -12.60 1.79
C VAL A 92 -7.81 -13.29 2.64
N LEU A 93 -7.33 -12.62 3.70
CA LEU A 93 -6.25 -13.17 4.51
C LEU A 93 -6.67 -14.48 5.19
N GLN A 94 -7.86 -14.56 5.76
CA GLN A 94 -8.32 -15.75 6.49
C GLN A 94 -8.43 -16.98 5.57
N GLU A 95 -8.72 -16.76 4.29
CA GLU A 95 -8.86 -17.78 3.27
C GLU A 95 -7.52 -18.41 2.88
N PHE A 96 -6.42 -17.65 2.97
CA PHE A 96 -5.12 -18.03 2.43
C PHE A 96 -3.96 -18.01 3.45
N ILE A 97 -4.16 -17.54 4.69
CA ILE A 97 -3.07 -17.41 5.69
C ILE A 97 -2.37 -18.74 5.99
N GLY A 98 -3.10 -19.86 5.89
CA GLY A 98 -2.58 -21.22 6.06
C GLY A 98 -1.94 -21.82 4.82
N GLU A 99 -2.01 -21.16 3.66
CA GLU A 99 -1.40 -21.63 2.43
C GLU A 99 0.10 -21.35 2.41
N GLU A 100 0.91 -22.39 2.24
CA GLU A 100 2.37 -22.22 2.14
C GLU A 100 2.79 -21.37 0.94
N TRP A 101 1.97 -21.30 -0.11
CA TRP A 101 2.25 -20.50 -1.29
C TRP A 101 1.96 -19.00 -1.10
N PHE A 102 1.13 -18.60 -0.13
CA PHE A 102 0.71 -17.20 0.03
C PHE A 102 1.70 -16.42 0.92
N ASP A 103 2.64 -15.69 0.30
CA ASP A 103 3.75 -15.06 1.02
C ASP A 103 3.51 -13.62 1.45
N ILE A 104 2.74 -12.88 0.65
CA ILE A 104 2.46 -11.46 0.86
C ILE A 104 0.95 -11.30 0.92
N VAL A 105 0.45 -10.51 1.88
CA VAL A 105 -0.96 -10.12 1.94
C VAL A 105 -1.16 -8.93 1.03
N GLY A 106 -1.54 -9.21 -0.21
CA GLY A 106 -2.01 -8.20 -1.15
C GLY A 106 -3.44 -7.77 -0.87
N TYR A 107 -3.71 -6.47 -0.92
CA TYR A 107 -5.06 -5.93 -0.83
C TYR A 107 -5.24 -4.71 -1.73
N GLN A 108 -6.51 -4.39 -2.03
CA GLN A 108 -6.90 -3.24 -2.84
C GLN A 108 -7.76 -2.30 -1.98
N SER A 109 -7.30 -1.08 -1.72
CA SER A 109 -8.10 -0.06 -1.02
C SER A 109 -8.83 0.90 -1.97
N GLY A 110 -8.45 0.93 -3.25
CA GLY A 110 -8.97 1.87 -4.24
C GLY A 110 -10.33 1.47 -4.83
N HIS A 111 -10.91 2.32 -5.69
CA HIS A 111 -10.58 3.75 -5.93
C HIS A 111 -11.50 4.70 -5.17
N GLY A 112 -12.03 4.23 -4.04
CA GLY A 112 -12.83 5.02 -3.12
C GLY A 112 -11.99 5.99 -2.28
N VAL A 113 -12.57 7.15 -1.94
CA VAL A 113 -11.96 8.15 -1.03
C VAL A 113 -12.95 8.73 -0.04
N ASP A 114 -14.15 8.16 0.06
CA ASP A 114 -15.16 8.59 1.03
C ASP A 114 -14.88 8.01 2.43
N GLU A 115 -15.71 8.38 3.40
CA GLU A 115 -15.52 7.95 4.78
C GLU A 115 -15.50 6.42 4.93
N GLU A 116 -16.38 5.68 4.24
CA GLU A 116 -16.45 4.22 4.35
C GLU A 116 -15.16 3.58 3.82
N ASP A 117 -14.67 4.07 2.68
CA ASP A 117 -13.46 3.56 2.03
C ASP A 117 -12.21 3.83 2.89
N LEU A 118 -12.07 5.06 3.41
CA LEU A 118 -10.93 5.45 4.24
C LEU A 118 -10.96 4.74 5.61
N ARG A 119 -12.15 4.52 6.20
CA ARG A 119 -12.28 3.78 7.47
C ARG A 119 -11.94 2.31 7.29
N TRP A 120 -12.28 1.71 6.15
CA TRP A 120 -11.85 0.34 5.84
C TRP A 120 -10.33 0.21 5.83
N LEU A 121 -9.61 1.19 5.25
CA LEU A 121 -8.16 1.20 5.26
C LEU A 121 -7.58 1.44 6.66
N CYS A 122 -8.00 2.50 7.35
CA CYS A 122 -7.38 2.95 8.60
C CYS A 122 -7.79 2.12 9.83
N PHE A 123 -9.02 1.60 9.84
CA PHE A 123 -9.61 0.90 10.99
C PHE A 123 -10.10 -0.51 10.66
N GLY A 124 -10.04 -0.94 9.40
CA GLY A 124 -10.48 -2.27 8.99
C GLY A 124 -9.38 -3.33 9.13
N PRO A 125 -9.57 -4.46 8.43
CA PRO A 125 -8.62 -5.58 8.49
C PRO A 125 -7.16 -5.22 8.15
N PRO A 126 -6.84 -4.35 7.17
CA PRO A 126 -5.46 -3.99 6.86
C PRO A 126 -4.65 -3.44 8.05
N SER A 127 -5.30 -2.74 9.00
CA SER A 127 -4.62 -2.14 10.15
C SER A 127 -4.60 -3.01 11.41
N ARG A 128 -5.29 -4.17 11.40
CA ARG A 128 -5.50 -5.02 12.58
C ARG A 128 -4.92 -6.42 12.40
N ASP A 129 -5.08 -6.99 11.22
CA ASP A 129 -4.86 -8.42 11.00
C ASP A 129 -3.39 -8.78 10.78
N TRP A 130 -2.48 -7.81 10.71
CA TRP A 130 -1.04 -8.05 10.64
C TRP A 130 -0.49 -8.80 11.87
N MET A 131 -1.23 -8.83 12.97
CA MET A 131 -0.90 -9.59 14.17
C MET A 131 -1.21 -11.09 14.06
N LEU A 132 -1.99 -11.51 13.05
CA LEU A 132 -2.32 -12.91 12.81
C LEU A 132 -1.06 -13.74 12.48
N LYS A 133 -1.16 -15.05 12.70
CA LYS A 133 -0.06 -15.99 12.50
C LYS A 133 -0.36 -16.95 11.33
N PRO A 134 0.65 -17.32 10.52
CA PRO A 134 2.03 -16.79 10.53
C PRO A 134 2.10 -15.31 10.10
N PRO A 135 3.09 -14.53 10.58
CA PRO A 135 3.24 -13.14 10.16
C PRO A 135 3.60 -13.07 8.67
N ARG A 136 2.97 -12.13 7.96
CA ARG A 136 3.19 -11.89 6.53
C ARG A 136 3.35 -10.38 6.28
N PRO A 137 4.14 -9.96 5.28
CA PRO A 137 4.15 -8.57 4.80
C PRO A 137 2.81 -8.20 4.17
N PHE A 138 2.36 -6.97 4.37
CA PHE A 138 1.11 -6.44 3.81
C PHE A 138 1.47 -5.37 2.78
N ILE A 139 0.88 -5.45 1.59
CA ILE A 139 1.10 -4.47 0.52
C ILE A 139 -0.25 -4.08 -0.06
N ASN A 140 -0.54 -2.78 -0.04
CA ASN A 140 -1.64 -2.23 -0.82
C ASN A 140 -1.22 -2.26 -2.29
N LEU A 141 -1.80 -3.20 -3.04
CA LEU A 141 -1.48 -3.48 -4.43
C LEU A 141 -2.23 -2.57 -5.39
N GLU A 142 -3.33 -1.97 -4.96
CA GLU A 142 -4.12 -1.04 -5.75
C GLU A 142 -4.83 -0.02 -4.84
N PRO A 143 -4.13 1.07 -4.45
CA PRO A 143 -4.77 2.22 -3.84
C PRO A 143 -5.56 3.03 -4.86
N ASN A 144 -6.14 4.15 -4.42
CA ASN A 144 -6.80 5.12 -5.30
C ASN A 144 -5.82 5.70 -6.34
N TYR A 145 -6.11 5.51 -7.62
CA TYR A 145 -5.25 5.98 -8.72
C TYR A 145 -5.39 7.46 -9.00
N GLU A 146 -4.28 8.15 -9.24
CA GLU A 146 -4.29 9.58 -9.57
C GLU A 146 -5.07 9.85 -10.86
N MET A 147 -5.86 10.91 -10.87
CA MET A 147 -6.74 11.30 -11.97
C MET A 147 -7.87 10.32 -12.32
N HIS A 148 -7.94 9.14 -11.69
CA HIS A 148 -9.13 8.30 -11.75
C HIS A 148 -10.27 9.02 -11.00
N LEU A 149 -11.51 8.93 -11.48
CA LEU A 149 -12.63 9.50 -10.73
C LEU A 149 -12.89 8.65 -9.48
N ALA A 150 -12.86 9.27 -8.31
CA ALA A 150 -13.16 8.59 -7.06
C ALA A 150 -14.56 7.96 -7.11
N TYR A 151 -14.68 6.73 -6.62
CA TYR A 151 -15.98 6.05 -6.54
C TYR A 151 -17.00 6.92 -5.79
N ARG A 152 -18.25 6.90 -6.27
CA ARG A 152 -19.42 7.63 -5.75
C ARG A 152 -19.34 9.17 -5.85
N ILE A 153 -18.16 9.76 -5.68
CA ILE A 153 -17.91 11.21 -5.74
C ILE A 153 -17.75 11.70 -7.19
N LEU A 154 -17.22 10.86 -8.07
CA LEU A 154 -16.98 11.13 -9.49
C LEU A 154 -16.12 12.37 -9.75
N LYS A 155 -15.15 12.64 -8.87
CA LYS A 155 -14.13 13.70 -9.03
C LYS A 155 -12.74 13.09 -9.14
N PRO A 156 -11.81 13.69 -9.90
CA PRO A 156 -10.45 13.19 -10.00
C PRO A 156 -9.78 13.07 -8.64
N ILE A 157 -9.18 11.91 -8.39
CA ILE A 157 -8.33 11.65 -7.24
C ILE A 157 -7.08 12.53 -7.35
N THR A 158 -6.81 13.28 -6.28
CA THR A 158 -5.73 14.26 -6.22
C THR A 158 -4.39 13.63 -5.79
N PRO A 159 -3.25 14.27 -6.10
CA PRO A 159 -1.95 13.85 -5.56
C PRO A 159 -1.94 13.73 -4.03
N HIS A 160 -2.67 14.61 -3.33
CA HIS A 160 -2.78 14.56 -1.87
C HIS A 160 -3.49 13.29 -1.39
N MET A 161 -4.58 12.90 -2.03
CA MET A 161 -5.31 11.67 -1.71
C MET A 161 -4.45 10.42 -1.97
N VAL A 162 -3.63 10.43 -3.03
CA VAL A 162 -2.65 9.36 -3.30
C VAL A 162 -1.62 9.26 -2.18
N ARG A 163 -0.96 10.37 -1.82
CA ARG A 163 0.00 10.39 -0.72
C ARG A 163 -0.62 9.89 0.58
N ARG A 164 -1.83 10.35 0.90
CA ARG A 164 -2.58 9.94 2.09
C ARG A 164 -2.73 8.41 2.16
N ALA A 165 -3.24 7.78 1.10
CA ALA A 165 -3.39 6.33 1.06
C ALA A 165 -2.04 5.59 1.11
N ALA A 166 -1.00 6.12 0.44
CA ALA A 166 0.33 5.52 0.43
C ALA A 166 0.98 5.53 1.83
N TYR A 167 1.05 6.70 2.49
CA TYR A 167 1.64 6.81 3.83
C TYR A 167 0.83 6.06 4.89
N TRP A 168 -0.51 6.06 4.80
CA TRP A 168 -1.32 5.21 5.67
C TRP A 168 -0.98 3.74 5.46
N SER A 169 -0.98 3.24 4.22
CA SER A 169 -0.69 1.83 3.92
C SER A 169 0.68 1.37 4.45
N LEU A 170 1.68 2.25 4.46
CA LEU A 170 3.01 1.94 5.00
C LEU A 170 3.07 1.87 6.53
N LEU A 171 2.16 2.55 7.24
CA LEU A 171 2.26 2.78 8.68
C LEU A 171 1.13 2.14 9.51
N ILE A 172 0.07 1.64 8.87
CA ILE A 172 -1.03 0.92 9.54
C ILE A 172 -0.74 -0.59 9.75
N ALA A 173 0.23 -1.12 9.01
CA ALA A 173 0.76 -2.48 9.12
C ALA A 173 2.30 -2.41 9.20
N PRO A 174 3.00 -3.49 9.61
CA PRO A 174 4.45 -3.55 9.51
C PRO A 174 4.90 -3.16 8.11
N THR A 175 5.72 -2.13 8.02
CA THR A 175 6.06 -1.50 6.74
C THR A 175 6.72 -2.51 5.81
N ALA A 176 6.12 -2.72 4.63
CA ALA A 176 6.66 -3.62 3.59
C ALA A 176 6.65 -2.98 2.19
N GLY A 177 5.60 -2.23 1.84
CA GLY A 177 5.52 -1.51 0.57
C GLY A 177 4.10 -1.03 0.24
N VAL A 178 3.99 -0.26 -0.83
CA VAL A 178 2.73 0.22 -1.42
C VAL A 178 2.93 0.39 -2.92
N SER A 179 1.89 0.18 -3.71
CA SER A 179 1.88 0.48 -5.14
C SER A 179 1.31 1.87 -5.42
N TYR A 180 1.45 2.31 -6.66
CA TYR A 180 0.86 3.55 -7.18
C TYR A 180 0.36 3.29 -8.59
N GLY A 181 -0.72 3.96 -8.97
CA GLY A 181 -1.23 3.95 -10.33
C GLY A 181 -1.89 5.26 -10.69
N THR A 182 -2.06 5.47 -12.00
CA THR A 182 -2.70 6.65 -12.58
C THR A 182 -3.60 6.22 -13.71
N ASN A 183 -4.68 6.98 -13.94
CA ASN A 183 -5.67 6.65 -14.96
C ASN A 183 -5.06 6.41 -16.36
N GLY A 184 -4.02 7.16 -16.73
CA GLY A 184 -3.35 7.03 -18.02
C GLY A 184 -2.41 5.83 -18.13
N VAL A 185 -1.63 5.55 -17.08
CA VAL A 185 -0.62 4.48 -17.11
C VAL A 185 -1.26 3.11 -17.01
N TRP A 186 -2.25 2.90 -16.13
CA TRP A 186 -2.86 1.58 -15.94
C TRP A 186 -3.57 1.09 -17.22
N TYR A 187 -4.25 2.01 -17.92
CA TYR A 187 -4.98 1.69 -19.15
C TYR A 187 -4.09 1.71 -20.40
N TRP A 188 -2.84 2.15 -20.27
CA TRP A 188 -1.92 2.33 -21.40
C TRP A 188 -2.49 3.26 -22.49
N ALA A 189 -3.16 4.33 -22.09
CA ALA A 189 -3.84 5.23 -23.01
C ALA A 189 -2.82 5.89 -23.98
N GLU A 190 -3.10 5.87 -25.28
CA GLU A 190 -2.28 6.56 -26.29
C GLU A 190 -2.85 7.94 -26.65
N LYS A 191 -4.11 8.19 -26.28
CA LYS A 191 -4.82 9.45 -26.49
C LYS A 191 -5.78 9.69 -25.32
N PRO A 192 -6.31 10.91 -25.17
CA PRO A 192 -7.39 11.15 -24.24
C PRO A 192 -8.62 10.28 -24.55
N GLU A 193 -8.91 9.31 -23.69
CA GLU A 193 -10.04 8.40 -23.87
C GLU A 193 -10.56 7.85 -22.55
N THR A 194 -11.79 7.34 -22.56
CA THR A 194 -12.34 6.64 -21.40
C THR A 194 -11.93 5.18 -21.46
N PRO A 195 -11.29 4.62 -20.41
CA PRO A 195 -10.89 3.23 -20.39
C PRO A 195 -12.02 2.26 -20.72
N PHE A 196 -11.75 1.30 -21.62
CA PHE A 196 -12.69 0.25 -21.99
C PHE A 196 -13.17 -0.52 -20.75
N ALA A 197 -14.47 -0.81 -20.69
CA ALA A 197 -15.15 -1.46 -19.56
C ALA A 197 -15.07 -0.71 -18.21
N HIS A 198 -14.51 0.51 -18.17
CA HIS A 198 -14.40 1.32 -16.95
C HIS A 198 -14.88 2.77 -17.19
N PRO A 199 -16.15 2.97 -17.57
CA PRO A 199 -16.67 4.30 -17.94
C PRO A 199 -16.60 5.33 -16.81
N ASN A 200 -16.61 4.85 -15.56
CA ASN A 200 -16.54 5.70 -14.37
C ASN A 200 -15.09 6.03 -13.96
N ALA A 201 -14.07 5.60 -14.71
CA ALA A 201 -12.68 5.97 -14.44
C ALA A 201 -12.36 7.42 -14.84
N GLY A 202 -13.21 8.03 -15.67
CA GLY A 202 -12.95 9.33 -16.30
C GLY A 202 -12.00 9.22 -17.48
N VAL A 203 -11.69 10.36 -18.09
CA VAL A 203 -10.81 10.42 -19.27
C VAL A 203 -9.35 10.22 -18.84
N ALA A 204 -8.78 9.10 -19.27
CA ALA A 204 -7.36 8.79 -19.13
C ALA A 204 -6.55 9.69 -20.08
N ARG A 205 -5.45 10.27 -19.59
CA ARG A 205 -4.48 11.01 -20.41
C ARG A 205 -3.47 10.02 -21.03
N PRO A 206 -2.78 10.40 -22.12
CA PRO A 206 -1.71 9.57 -22.65
C PRO A 206 -0.72 9.13 -21.57
N TRP A 207 -0.31 7.87 -21.57
CA TRP A 207 0.48 7.29 -20.47
C TRP A 207 1.78 8.04 -20.23
N TRP A 208 2.43 8.54 -21.28
CA TRP A 208 3.68 9.30 -21.16
C TRP A 208 3.52 10.66 -20.50
N GLU A 209 2.33 11.26 -20.56
CA GLU A 209 1.99 12.46 -19.78
C GLU A 209 1.65 12.08 -18.33
N ALA A 210 0.91 10.98 -18.16
CA ALA A 210 0.45 10.51 -16.85
C ALA A 210 1.61 10.05 -15.95
N MET A 211 2.76 9.65 -16.51
CA MET A 211 3.98 9.35 -15.75
C MET A 211 4.56 10.55 -15.00
N TRP A 212 4.24 11.78 -15.42
CA TRP A 212 4.73 13.03 -14.83
C TRP A 212 3.70 13.73 -13.95
N LEU A 213 2.65 13.00 -13.54
CA LEU A 213 1.67 13.55 -12.59
C LEU A 213 2.35 13.79 -11.22
N PRO A 214 1.91 14.81 -10.46
CA PRO A 214 2.56 15.15 -9.19
C PRO A 214 2.62 13.99 -8.20
N GLY A 215 1.58 13.15 -8.14
CA GLY A 215 1.59 11.97 -7.27
C GLY A 215 2.67 10.95 -7.64
N ALA A 216 3.07 10.84 -8.91
CA ALA A 216 4.14 9.95 -9.35
C ALA A 216 5.50 10.41 -8.80
N GLU A 217 5.77 11.72 -8.89
CA GLU A 217 6.97 12.30 -8.28
C GLU A 217 6.98 12.15 -6.76
N ASP A 218 5.81 12.32 -6.14
CA ASP A 218 5.64 12.14 -4.70
C ASP A 218 5.96 10.71 -4.24
N MET A 219 5.69 9.69 -5.07
CA MET A 219 6.12 8.31 -4.78
C MET A 219 7.64 8.14 -4.87
N GLY A 220 8.29 8.88 -5.78
CA GLY A 220 9.75 8.99 -5.80
C GLY A 220 10.30 9.56 -4.50
N ARG A 221 9.70 10.64 -4.00
CA ARG A 221 10.05 11.26 -2.70
C ARG A 221 9.75 10.33 -1.53
N LEU A 222 8.62 9.65 -1.53
CA LEU A 222 8.25 8.65 -0.52
C LEU A 222 9.33 7.57 -0.42
N LYS A 223 9.78 7.03 -1.56
CA LYS A 223 10.86 6.03 -1.60
C LYS A 223 12.14 6.60 -1.01
N GLN A 224 12.56 7.80 -1.43
CA GLN A 224 13.77 8.45 -0.92
C GLN A 224 13.72 8.60 0.61
N ILE A 225 12.61 9.12 1.15
CA ILE A 225 12.40 9.33 2.59
C ILE A 225 12.52 8.01 3.35
N PHE A 226 11.83 6.95 2.89
CA PHE A 226 11.85 5.67 3.59
C PHE A 226 13.19 4.94 3.44
N THR A 227 13.92 5.10 2.33
CA THR A 227 15.24 4.46 2.16
C THR A 227 16.33 5.03 3.06
N GLU A 228 16.14 6.22 3.64
CA GLU A 228 17.03 6.75 4.68
C GLU A 228 16.77 6.16 6.08
N LEU A 229 15.69 5.39 6.23
CA LEU A 229 15.23 4.85 7.50
C LEU A 229 15.38 3.32 7.52
N PRO A 230 15.65 2.69 8.67
CA PRO A 230 15.49 1.25 8.85
C PRO A 230 14.00 0.87 8.92
N TRP A 231 13.25 1.15 7.85
CA TRP A 231 11.79 1.07 7.79
C TRP A 231 11.24 -0.32 8.11
N TRP A 232 12.01 -1.39 7.84
CA TRP A 232 11.62 -2.78 8.12
C TRP A 232 11.46 -3.07 9.63
N LEU A 233 12.00 -2.19 10.50
CA LEU A 233 11.83 -2.28 11.95
C LEU A 233 10.51 -1.67 12.44
N LEU A 234 9.84 -0.85 11.63
CA LEU A 234 8.62 -0.14 12.03
C LEU A 234 7.47 -1.11 12.25
N ARG A 235 6.75 -0.92 13.36
CA ARG A 235 5.48 -1.58 13.68
C ARG A 235 4.44 -0.51 14.00
N PRO A 236 3.18 -0.70 13.59
CA PRO A 236 2.10 0.23 13.93
C PRO A 236 2.02 0.42 15.45
N ASP A 237 2.00 1.69 15.87
CA ASP A 237 1.94 2.05 17.28
C ASP A 237 1.04 3.28 17.48
N PRO A 238 -0.30 3.09 17.44
CA PRO A 238 -1.24 4.17 17.72
C PRO A 238 -1.10 4.72 19.14
N GLY A 239 -0.47 4.00 20.06
CA GLY A 239 -0.21 4.45 21.44
C GLY A 239 0.79 5.61 21.53
N LEU A 240 1.50 5.94 20.45
CA LEU A 240 2.27 7.17 20.32
C LEU A 240 1.38 8.43 20.36
N LEU A 241 0.09 8.29 20.06
CA LEU A 241 -0.88 9.37 20.09
C LEU A 241 -1.74 9.25 21.34
N THR A 242 -1.91 10.33 22.09
CA THR A 242 -2.87 10.35 23.21
C THR A 242 -4.31 10.52 22.72
N GLU A 243 -4.49 11.03 21.51
CA GLU A 243 -5.79 11.20 20.85
C GLU A 243 -5.68 10.86 19.35
N GLN A 244 -6.72 10.26 18.78
CA GLN A 244 -6.79 9.95 17.35
C GLN A 244 -7.92 10.76 16.69
N PRO A 245 -7.62 11.93 16.08
CA PRO A 245 -8.62 12.74 15.37
C PRO A 245 -9.33 11.96 14.24
N GLY A 246 -8.69 10.92 13.70
CA GLY A 246 -9.28 10.00 12.74
C GLY A 246 -10.56 9.28 13.18
N LEU A 247 -10.82 9.20 14.49
CA LEU A 247 -12.04 8.58 15.01
C LEU A 247 -13.29 9.41 14.68
N GLU A 248 -13.18 10.74 14.79
CA GLU A 248 -14.23 11.70 14.49
C GLU A 248 -14.28 12.04 12.99
N ASN A 249 -13.12 12.26 12.37
CA ASN A 249 -13.01 12.49 10.94
C ASN A 249 -11.82 11.70 10.39
N VAL A 250 -12.12 10.64 9.64
CA VAL A 250 -11.10 9.72 9.10
C VAL A 250 -10.09 10.41 8.18
N GLU A 251 -10.45 11.52 7.52
CA GLU A 251 -9.51 12.30 6.71
C GLU A 251 -8.38 12.92 7.54
N ARG A 252 -8.58 13.01 8.86
CA ARG A 252 -7.60 13.51 9.85
C ARG A 252 -6.85 12.38 10.56
N PHE A 253 -7.02 11.12 10.13
CA PHE A 253 -6.35 9.98 10.73
C PHE A 253 -4.82 10.13 10.69
N ILE A 254 -4.20 10.04 11.86
CA ILE A 254 -2.75 10.08 12.02
C ILE A 254 -2.25 8.63 12.10
N ALA A 255 -1.42 8.23 11.14
CA ALA A 255 -0.78 6.91 11.17
C ALA A 255 0.57 7.02 11.89
N ALA A 256 0.81 6.17 12.88
CA ALA A 256 2.01 6.18 13.70
C ALA A 256 2.63 4.79 13.75
N SER A 257 3.94 4.70 13.56
CA SER A 257 4.71 3.47 13.73
C SER A 257 6.00 3.74 14.49
N ARG A 258 6.47 2.73 15.22
CA ARG A 258 7.71 2.77 16.02
C ARG A 258 8.52 1.49 15.84
N SER A 259 9.85 1.58 15.91
CA SER A 259 10.71 0.41 16.03
C SER A 259 10.58 -0.23 17.43
N LEU A 260 10.74 -1.56 17.52
CA LEU A 260 10.56 -2.27 18.80
C LEU A 260 11.57 -1.85 19.88
N ASP A 261 12.74 -1.38 19.49
CA ASP A 261 13.78 -0.86 20.39
C ASP A 261 13.55 0.61 20.80
N GLY A 262 12.54 1.27 20.25
CA GLY A 262 12.23 2.67 20.54
C GLY A 262 13.23 3.68 19.97
N GLU A 263 14.09 3.30 19.02
CA GLU A 263 15.06 4.21 18.39
C GLU A 263 14.47 5.08 17.29
N LEU A 264 13.40 4.63 16.64
CA LEU A 264 12.75 5.32 15.53
C LEU A 264 11.24 5.31 15.71
N ALA A 265 10.60 6.45 15.47
CA ALA A 265 9.18 6.51 15.15
C ALA A 265 8.93 7.39 13.92
N VAL A 266 7.94 7.00 13.13
CA VAL A 266 7.47 7.72 11.95
C VAL A 266 5.97 7.94 12.10
N ILE A 267 5.55 9.19 11.99
CA ILE A 267 4.16 9.60 12.15
C ILE A 267 3.75 10.42 10.93
N TYR A 268 2.69 10.03 10.25
CA TYR A 268 2.12 10.76 9.13
C TYR A 268 0.84 11.46 9.55
N THR A 269 0.75 12.77 9.28
CA THR A 269 -0.50 13.54 9.38
C THR A 269 -0.94 14.01 7.99
N PRO A 270 -2.19 13.75 7.58
CA PRO A 270 -2.69 14.11 6.25
C PRO A 270 -2.99 15.61 6.13
N VAL A 271 -3.20 16.30 7.25
CA VAL A 271 -3.47 17.74 7.27
C VAL A 271 -2.64 18.44 8.33
N ARG A 272 -2.60 19.77 8.28
CA ARG A 272 -1.99 20.58 9.33
C ARG A 272 -2.86 20.55 10.58
N GLN A 273 -2.48 19.73 11.54
CA GLN A 273 -3.15 19.62 12.84
C GLN A 273 -2.13 19.39 13.95
N GLU A 274 -2.55 19.60 15.19
CA GLU A 274 -1.72 19.28 16.36
C GLU A 274 -1.69 17.78 16.60
N LEU A 275 -0.52 17.28 17.00
CA LEU A 275 -0.29 15.91 17.39
C LEU A 275 0.08 15.90 18.88
N ARG A 276 -0.78 15.31 19.71
CA ARG A 276 -0.48 15.06 21.12
C ARG A 276 0.20 13.70 21.25
N LEU A 277 1.47 13.72 21.63
CA LEU A 277 2.35 12.57 21.58
C LEU A 277 2.68 12.03 22.96
N ASN A 278 2.67 10.71 23.10
CA ASN A 278 3.25 9.96 24.21
C ASN A 278 4.54 9.27 23.74
N LEU A 279 5.68 9.81 24.17
CA LEU A 279 7.04 9.40 23.81
C LEU A 279 7.72 8.58 24.91
N ALA A 280 6.96 8.02 25.86
CA ALA A 280 7.51 7.29 27.00
C ALA A 280 8.33 6.05 26.58
N GLY A 281 7.94 5.39 25.48
CA GLY A 281 8.67 4.22 24.96
C GLY A 281 9.66 4.53 23.83
N LEU A 282 10.11 5.79 23.67
CA LEU A 282 11.23 6.12 22.80
C LEU A 282 12.52 6.28 23.63
N LYS A 283 13.64 5.83 23.07
CA LYS A 283 14.96 6.06 23.67
C LYS A 283 15.30 7.56 23.67
N ARG A 284 16.01 7.99 24.71
CA ARG A 284 16.38 9.40 24.94
C ARG A 284 17.86 9.63 24.62
N PRO A 285 18.24 10.82 24.10
CA PRO A 285 17.37 11.95 23.74
C PRO A 285 16.55 11.68 22.47
N VAL A 286 15.34 12.25 22.38
CA VAL A 286 14.51 12.22 21.17
C VAL A 286 14.78 13.46 20.33
N ARG A 287 15.03 13.26 19.05
CA ARG A 287 15.15 14.32 18.04
C ARG A 287 14.01 14.22 17.04
N ALA A 288 13.42 15.36 16.71
CA ALA A 288 12.26 15.47 15.84
C ALA A 288 12.59 16.28 14.60
N VAL A 289 12.25 15.74 13.43
CA VAL A 289 12.35 16.40 12.13
C VAL A 289 11.02 16.22 11.40
N TRP A 290 10.46 17.32 10.89
CA TRP A 290 9.35 17.27 9.95
C TRP A 290 9.87 17.15 8.53
N VAL A 291 9.24 16.32 7.72
CA VAL A 291 9.53 16.18 6.29
C VAL A 291 8.27 16.49 5.50
N ASN A 292 8.38 17.38 4.52
CA ASN A 292 7.31 17.71 3.60
C ASN A 292 7.26 16.64 2.49
N PRO A 293 6.22 15.79 2.40
CA PRO A 293 6.19 14.70 1.44
C PRO A 293 6.06 15.16 -0.02
N ARG A 294 5.67 16.42 -0.24
CA ARG A 294 5.51 17.03 -1.58
C ARG A 294 6.82 17.56 -2.14
N THR A 295 7.75 17.95 -1.27
CA THR A 295 9.00 18.63 -1.68
C THR A 295 10.26 17.89 -1.23
N GLY A 296 10.16 17.00 -0.24
CA GLY A 296 11.30 16.35 0.41
C GLY A 296 12.01 17.24 1.44
N GLU A 297 11.60 18.50 1.59
CA GLU A 297 12.24 19.45 2.51
C GLU A 297 12.08 19.02 3.97
N LYS A 298 13.18 19.13 4.72
CA LYS A 298 13.26 18.80 6.14
C LYS A 298 13.27 20.07 6.98
N SER A 299 12.50 20.10 8.07
CA SER A 299 12.57 21.19 9.05
C SER A 299 13.90 21.15 9.80
N LYS A 300 14.23 22.25 10.50
CA LYS A 300 15.27 22.20 11.53
C LYS A 300 14.93 21.13 12.57
N GLU A 301 15.93 20.35 12.95
CA GLU A 301 15.80 19.33 13.98
C GLU A 301 15.56 19.98 15.35
N LYS A 302 14.63 19.41 16.12
CA LYS A 302 14.31 19.86 17.49
C LYS A 302 14.56 18.72 18.47
N LYS A 303 15.13 19.02 19.63
CA LYS A 303 15.22 18.06 20.75
C LYS A 303 13.92 18.11 21.55
N ILE A 304 13.40 16.95 21.92
CA ILE A 304 12.22 16.81 22.79
C ILE A 304 12.67 16.12 24.08
N SER A 305 12.48 16.81 25.20
CA SER A 305 12.90 16.32 26.52
C SER A 305 11.75 15.65 27.28
N GLU A 306 10.52 16.05 26.96
CA GLU A 306 9.28 15.66 27.59
C GLU A 306 8.83 14.27 27.12
N THR A 307 8.20 13.53 28.03
CA THR A 307 7.54 12.24 27.72
C THR A 307 6.20 12.45 27.03
N CYS A 308 5.46 13.50 27.38
CA CYS A 308 4.26 13.90 26.68
C CYS A 308 4.45 15.30 26.10
N THR A 309 4.11 15.51 24.84
CA THR A 309 4.27 16.82 24.18
C THR A 309 3.23 17.03 23.09
N THR A 310 3.00 18.28 22.72
CA THR A 310 2.20 18.64 21.56
C THR A 310 3.11 19.23 20.50
N VAL A 311 3.03 18.69 19.29
CA VAL A 311 3.78 19.21 18.13
C VAL A 311 2.82 19.56 17.00
N LYS A 312 3.22 20.52 16.17
CA LYS A 312 2.43 20.98 15.02
C LYS A 312 3.31 21.00 13.76
N PRO A 313 2.78 20.59 12.59
CA PRO A 313 3.49 20.70 11.33
C PRO A 313 3.88 22.15 11.01
N PRO A 314 5.04 22.36 10.33
CA PRO A 314 5.54 23.71 10.03
C PRO A 314 4.63 24.55 9.13
N GLY A 315 3.83 23.93 8.27
CA GLY A 315 2.96 24.61 7.32
C GLY A 315 1.75 23.78 6.91
N GLU A 316 1.03 24.23 5.88
CA GLU A 316 -0.19 23.59 5.39
C GLU A 316 0.04 22.21 4.76
N GLY A 317 -1.06 21.47 4.60
CA GLY A 317 -1.14 20.14 4.00
C GLY A 317 -0.58 19.01 4.87
N ASP A 318 -0.26 17.88 4.24
CA ASP A 318 0.33 16.69 4.86
C ASP A 318 1.81 16.82 5.21
N TRP A 319 2.22 16.11 6.26
CA TRP A 319 3.58 16.09 6.78
C TRP A 319 3.94 14.75 7.44
N ILE A 320 5.22 14.41 7.41
CA ILE A 320 5.77 13.27 8.14
C ILE A 320 6.61 13.82 9.29
N LEU A 321 6.40 13.32 10.50
CA LEU A 321 7.27 13.54 11.65
C LEU A 321 8.13 12.31 11.85
N ILE A 322 9.45 12.50 11.80
CA ILE A 322 10.44 11.48 12.12
C ILE A 322 11.00 11.80 13.50
N LEU A 323 10.85 10.86 14.42
CA LEU A 323 11.42 10.90 15.77
C LEU A 323 12.54 9.87 15.84
N ARG A 324 13.74 10.28 16.24
CA ARG A 324 14.88 9.37 16.34
C ARG A 324 15.68 9.58 17.62
N HIS A 325 16.18 8.48 18.16
CA HIS A 325 17.32 8.50 19.04
C HIS A 325 18.58 8.73 18.21
N THR A 326 19.49 9.54 18.73
CA THR A 326 20.87 9.61 18.25
C THR A 326 21.74 9.55 19.48
N SER A 327 22.55 8.49 19.58
CA SER A 327 23.61 8.45 20.57
C SER A 327 24.52 9.65 20.30
N SER A 328 24.87 10.39 21.36
CA SER A 328 25.88 11.45 21.23
C SER A 328 27.17 10.78 20.74
N SER A 329 27.58 11.10 19.51
CA SER A 329 28.91 10.78 18.98
C SER A 329 29.99 11.45 19.81
#